data_AF-A0A924UV13-F1
#
_entry.id   AF-A0A924UV13-F1
#
_cell.length_a   1.000
_cell.length_b   1.000
_cell.length_c   1.000
_cell.angle_alpha   90.00
_cell.angle_beta   90.00
_cell.angle_gamma   90.00
#
_symmetry.space_group_name_H-M   'P 1'
#
loop_
_entity.id
_entity.type
_entity.pdbx_description
1 polymer ?
#
loop_
_entity_poly.entity_id
_entity_poly.type
_entity_poly.pdbx_seq_one_letter_code
_entity_poly.pdbx_strand_id
1 'polypeptide(L)'
;MQSEIFLVEELETMFAHEAANYDKKVRNQFEIAKYNPTYYDTLLTGKVFWAYVYILHDRIKSLEPKDAVRFLSLSIAQFQSHSPGHRWEAFLHKYYYAYFAPEIIEFNEEKINVKAVRNLWDTYKDHFSFFKKETEKALDELKASAFGIPPPNYQNSKASTDNFVEFINSITSFNRIYTAPLDNEMLIMSCFFNTKTEILDNLIKLNKDERYAYLNKLDHQVKTVFEFKHLPEGKINFWLKKYNLQTVNQIKFSKGELEEILSVPPMDINDRYTEEEEKERFTIQTDFLAYFAKCYKDQLLEFLSEQIKLRNTNPIVLTKSTQIPSGASLPKLKTNLTVPQLAYLFKLLNDLNPNIFDLNDKTDLSDFIANNFITKATQKNGISSKSVYNLFSDVDKSTANFWAEKLPKMLQDARKI
;
A
#
# COMPACT_ATOMS: atom_id res chain seq x y z
N MET A 1 11.38 6.09 -21.74
CA MET A 1 10.56 4.98 -21.22
C MET A 1 10.87 4.89 -19.74
N GLN A 2 10.02 5.42 -18.86
CA GLN A 2 10.15 5.11 -17.43
C GLN A 2 9.86 3.61 -17.31
N SER A 3 10.86 2.81 -16.94
CA SER A 3 10.62 1.41 -16.58
C SER A 3 9.56 1.41 -15.48
N GLU A 4 8.47 0.67 -15.64
CA GLU A 4 7.57 0.40 -14.53
C GLU A 4 8.38 -0.32 -13.45
N ILE A 5 8.87 0.43 -12.45
CA ILE A 5 9.61 -0.15 -11.35
C ILE A 5 8.61 -0.89 -10.48
N PHE A 6 8.83 -2.19 -10.32
CA PHE A 6 7.97 -3.12 -9.61
C PHE A 6 8.21 -3.02 -8.08
N LEU A 7 7.16 -3.15 -7.26
CA LEU A 7 7.27 -2.99 -5.79
C LEU A 7 8.27 -3.96 -5.15
N VAL A 8 8.34 -5.19 -5.66
CA VAL A 8 9.34 -6.18 -5.22
C VAL A 8 10.76 -5.70 -5.55
N GLU A 9 10.95 -5.05 -6.70
CA GLU A 9 12.27 -4.56 -7.09
C GLU A 9 12.71 -3.35 -6.26
N GLU A 10 11.78 -2.48 -5.88
CA GLU A 10 12.04 -1.38 -4.93
C GLU A 10 12.39 -1.92 -3.55
N LEU A 11 11.64 -2.92 -3.08
CA LEU A 11 11.93 -3.64 -1.83
C LEU A 11 13.36 -4.19 -1.81
N GLU A 12 13.73 -4.96 -2.84
CA GLU A 12 15.08 -5.52 -2.99
C GLU A 12 16.15 -4.41 -3.03
N THR A 13 15.86 -3.29 -3.70
CA THR A 13 16.79 -2.17 -3.82
C THR A 13 17.02 -1.49 -2.48
N MET A 14 15.95 -1.24 -1.71
CA MET A 14 16.05 -0.67 -0.37
C MET A 14 16.84 -1.59 0.57
N PHE A 15 16.51 -2.89 0.57
CA PHE A 15 17.20 -3.85 1.42
C PHE A 15 18.69 -3.96 1.07
N ALA A 16 19.02 -4.03 -0.23
CA ALA A 16 20.39 -4.05 -0.71
C ALA A 16 21.21 -2.83 -0.25
N HIS A 17 20.62 -1.63 -0.29
CA HIS A 17 21.29 -0.40 0.14
C HIS A 17 21.57 -0.39 1.64
N GLU A 18 20.58 -0.69 2.46
CA GLU A 18 20.73 -0.70 3.91
C GLU A 18 21.71 -1.78 4.36
N ALA A 19 21.64 -2.98 3.78
CA ALA A 19 22.58 -4.07 4.06
C ALA A 19 24.02 -3.70 3.69
N ALA A 20 24.24 -3.15 2.49
CA ALA A 20 25.57 -2.75 2.05
C ALA A 20 26.16 -1.62 2.92
N ASN A 21 25.32 -0.68 3.36
CA ASN A 21 25.74 0.39 4.27
C ASN A 21 26.14 -0.15 5.64
N TYR A 22 25.39 -1.12 6.18
CA TYR A 22 25.76 -1.77 7.44
C TYR A 22 27.08 -2.52 7.32
N ASP A 23 27.26 -3.31 6.25
CA ASP A 23 28.51 -4.05 6.02
C ASP A 23 29.72 -3.12 5.89
N LYS A 24 29.58 -1.97 5.21
CA LYS A 24 30.62 -0.93 5.17
C LYS A 24 30.98 -0.41 6.56
N LYS A 25 29.97 -0.12 7.39
CA LYS A 25 30.18 0.40 8.75
C LYS A 25 30.91 -0.63 9.62
N VAL A 26 30.47 -1.88 9.61
CA VAL A 26 31.10 -2.97 10.37
C VAL A 26 32.54 -3.23 9.92
N ARG A 27 32.84 -3.13 8.62
CA ARG A 27 34.19 -3.36 8.07
C ARG A 27 35.14 -2.17 8.23
N ASN A 28 34.65 -0.94 8.10
CA ASN A 28 35.49 0.26 8.17
C ASN A 28 35.71 0.74 9.62
N GLN A 29 34.80 0.43 10.54
CA GLN A 29 34.89 0.81 11.95
C GLN A 29 35.12 -0.43 12.82
N PHE A 30 36.32 -0.98 12.75
CA PHE A 30 36.72 -2.22 13.44
C PHE A 30 36.56 -2.20 14.98
N GLU A 31 36.19 -1.09 15.63
CA GLU A 31 36.22 -0.97 17.10
C GLU A 31 34.91 -0.62 17.83
N ILE A 32 33.78 -0.32 17.16
CA ILE A 32 32.55 0.11 17.89
C ILE A 32 31.30 -0.74 17.58
N ALA A 33 31.16 -1.32 16.38
CA ALA A 33 30.01 -2.14 16.02
C ALA A 33 30.36 -3.63 16.01
N LYS A 34 30.10 -4.36 17.12
CA LYS A 34 30.07 -5.83 17.06
C LYS A 34 28.99 -6.26 16.06
N TYR A 35 29.34 -7.14 15.13
CA TYR A 35 28.39 -7.76 14.20
C TYR A 35 27.16 -8.25 14.99
N ASN A 36 25.99 -7.72 14.65
CA ASN A 36 24.75 -8.09 15.30
C ASN A 36 24.04 -9.16 14.45
N PRO A 37 23.94 -10.41 14.92
CA PRO A 37 23.38 -11.51 14.14
C PRO A 37 21.89 -11.33 13.81
N THR A 38 21.15 -10.49 14.54
CA THR A 38 19.72 -10.22 14.28
C THR A 38 19.48 -8.91 13.52
N TYR A 39 20.54 -8.20 13.12
CA TYR A 39 20.39 -6.87 12.51
C TYR A 39 19.49 -6.90 11.27
N TYR A 40 19.67 -7.89 10.40
CA TYR A 40 18.90 -8.00 9.16
C TYR A 40 17.44 -8.36 9.39
N ASP A 41 17.12 -9.16 10.41
CA ASP A 41 15.74 -9.41 10.83
C ASP A 41 15.09 -8.11 11.31
N THR A 42 15.77 -7.35 12.19
CA THR A 42 15.29 -6.06 12.68
C THR A 42 15.16 -5.03 11.55
N LEU A 43 16.06 -5.07 10.57
CA LEU A 43 16.02 -4.19 9.41
C LEU A 43 14.80 -4.49 8.53
N LEU A 44 14.53 -5.78 8.27
CA LEU A 44 13.42 -6.24 7.43
C LEU A 44 12.05 -6.14 8.09
N THR A 45 11.98 -6.19 9.43
CA THR A 45 10.73 -5.98 10.19
C THR A 45 10.54 -4.54 10.64
N GLY A 46 11.59 -3.71 10.55
CA GLY A 46 11.59 -2.31 10.92
C GLY A 46 11.78 -1.41 9.71
N LYS A 47 13.00 -0.87 9.54
CA LYS A 47 13.30 0.20 8.58
C LYS A 47 12.81 -0.11 7.16
N VAL A 48 13.19 -1.27 6.62
CA VAL A 48 12.84 -1.65 5.24
C VAL A 48 11.34 -1.93 5.10
N PHE A 49 10.72 -2.53 6.12
CA PHE A 49 9.26 -2.74 6.14
C PHE A 49 8.50 -1.42 6.02
N TRP A 50 8.81 -0.45 6.88
CA TRP A 50 8.10 0.80 6.89
C TRP A 50 8.38 1.66 5.65
N ALA A 51 9.61 1.63 5.14
CA ALA A 51 9.92 2.27 3.86
C ALA A 51 9.12 1.65 2.70
N TYR A 52 8.95 0.33 2.70
CA TYR A 52 8.09 -0.36 1.73
C TYR A 52 6.63 0.07 1.85
N VAL A 53 6.06 0.08 3.06
CA VAL A 53 4.69 0.51 3.32
C VAL A 53 4.48 1.97 2.88
N TYR A 54 5.45 2.84 3.13
CA TYR A 54 5.40 4.22 2.65
C TYR A 54 5.32 4.29 1.13
N ILE A 55 6.22 3.61 0.42
CA ILE A 55 6.25 3.62 -1.06
C ILE A 55 4.95 3.05 -1.62
N LEU A 56 4.44 1.97 -1.02
CA LEU A 56 3.16 1.36 -1.37
C LEU A 56 2.03 2.41 -1.30
N HIS A 57 1.93 3.13 -0.18
CA HIS A 57 0.91 4.15 -0.01
C HIS A 57 1.14 5.41 -0.88
N ASP A 58 2.40 5.82 -1.04
CA ASP A 58 2.79 6.96 -1.86
C ASP A 58 2.41 6.76 -3.33
N ARG A 59 2.57 5.53 -3.84
CA ARG A 59 2.20 5.16 -5.22
C ARG A 59 0.69 5.13 -5.43
N ILE A 60 -0.10 4.77 -4.43
CA ILE A 60 -1.57 4.70 -4.56
C ILE A 60 -2.29 5.98 -4.20
N LYS A 61 -1.67 6.92 -3.44
CA LYS A 61 -2.35 8.11 -2.91
C LYS A 61 -2.96 9.01 -3.99
N SER A 62 -2.32 9.09 -5.16
CA SER A 62 -2.73 9.98 -6.26
C SER A 62 -3.51 9.23 -7.35
N LEU A 63 -3.77 7.93 -7.17
CA LEU A 63 -4.47 7.12 -8.15
C LEU A 63 -5.96 7.10 -7.84
N GLU A 64 -6.77 7.10 -8.89
CA GLU A 64 -8.20 6.81 -8.76
C GLU A 64 -8.39 5.40 -8.18
N PRO A 65 -9.43 5.13 -7.37
CA PRO A 65 -9.57 3.87 -6.64
C PRO A 65 -9.48 2.61 -7.51
N LYS A 66 -9.97 2.67 -8.76
CA LYS A 66 -9.87 1.56 -9.72
C LYS A 66 -8.43 1.30 -10.18
N ASP A 67 -7.66 2.36 -10.40
CA ASP A 67 -6.26 2.27 -10.82
C ASP A 67 -5.38 1.83 -9.67
N ALA A 68 -5.66 2.30 -8.45
CA ALA A 68 -5.01 1.82 -7.24
C ALA A 68 -5.26 0.32 -7.00
N VAL A 69 -6.51 -0.17 -7.15
CA VAL A 69 -6.82 -1.62 -7.08
C VAL A 69 -6.08 -2.41 -8.15
N ARG A 70 -6.03 -1.89 -9.39
CA ARG A 70 -5.30 -2.54 -10.48
C ARG A 70 -3.81 -2.63 -10.17
N PHE A 71 -3.20 -1.53 -9.74
CA PHE A 71 -1.78 -1.47 -9.38
C PHE A 71 -1.42 -2.46 -8.26
N LEU A 72 -2.22 -2.50 -7.19
CA LEU A 72 -2.01 -3.41 -6.07
C LEU A 72 -2.21 -4.88 -6.48
N SER A 73 -3.21 -5.17 -7.31
CA SER A 73 -3.44 -6.53 -7.83
C SER A 73 -2.27 -7.02 -8.70
N LEU A 74 -1.74 -6.15 -9.57
CA LEU A 74 -0.55 -6.45 -10.37
C LEU A 74 0.69 -6.65 -9.48
N SER A 75 0.82 -5.83 -8.44
CA SER A 75 1.92 -5.94 -7.48
C SER A 75 1.87 -7.26 -6.69
N ILE A 76 0.69 -7.70 -6.28
CA ILE A 76 0.52 -9.01 -5.61
C ILE A 76 0.88 -10.16 -6.56
N ALA A 77 0.50 -10.06 -7.85
CA ALA A 77 0.93 -11.02 -8.86
C ALA A 77 2.47 -11.04 -9.04
N GLN A 78 3.14 -9.89 -8.87
CA GLN A 78 4.60 -9.83 -8.87
C GLN A 78 5.21 -10.59 -7.71
N PHE A 79 4.64 -10.56 -6.50
CA PHE A 79 5.16 -11.38 -5.40
C PHE A 79 5.22 -12.89 -5.74
N GLN A 80 4.41 -13.36 -6.69
CA GLN A 80 4.50 -14.73 -7.20
C GLN A 80 5.60 -14.88 -8.26
N SER A 81 5.59 -14.02 -9.29
CA SER A 81 6.54 -14.10 -10.42
C SER A 81 7.97 -13.66 -10.06
N HIS A 82 8.12 -12.82 -9.04
CA HIS A 82 9.37 -12.23 -8.54
C HIS A 82 9.73 -12.78 -7.15
N SER A 83 9.39 -14.03 -6.88
CA SER A 83 9.74 -14.68 -5.62
C SER A 83 11.26 -14.84 -5.45
N PRO A 84 11.78 -14.89 -4.20
CA PRO A 84 13.21 -15.02 -3.93
C PRO A 84 13.88 -16.24 -4.58
N GLY A 85 13.11 -17.27 -4.96
CA GLY A 85 13.63 -18.42 -5.70
C GLY A 85 14.23 -18.07 -7.06
N HIS A 86 13.84 -16.94 -7.66
CA HIS A 86 14.17 -16.58 -9.04
C HIS A 86 15.02 -15.30 -9.14
N ARG A 87 15.33 -14.64 -8.02
CA ARG A 87 15.84 -13.26 -8.01
C ARG A 87 17.19 -13.05 -7.32
N TRP A 88 17.88 -14.14 -7.00
CA TRP A 88 19.20 -14.09 -6.37
C TRP A 88 20.22 -13.25 -7.16
N GLU A 89 20.38 -13.50 -8.46
CA GLU A 89 21.36 -12.78 -9.28
C GLU A 89 21.03 -11.28 -9.37
N ALA A 90 19.75 -10.95 -9.56
CA ALA A 90 19.29 -9.57 -9.58
C ALA A 90 19.56 -8.85 -8.25
N PHE A 91 19.33 -9.53 -7.12
CA PHE A 91 19.63 -8.99 -5.80
C PHE A 91 21.13 -8.82 -5.57
N LEU A 92 21.95 -9.79 -5.98
CA LEU A 92 23.41 -9.73 -5.85
C LEU A 92 23.99 -8.52 -6.58
N HIS A 93 23.49 -8.22 -7.78
CA HIS A 93 23.85 -7.02 -8.53
C HIS A 93 23.45 -5.75 -7.78
N LYS A 94 22.21 -5.66 -7.27
CA LYS A 94 21.74 -4.50 -6.49
C LYS A 94 22.62 -4.26 -5.26
N TYR A 95 22.94 -5.32 -4.52
CA TYR A 95 23.83 -5.25 -3.35
C TYR A 95 25.23 -4.79 -3.76
N TYR A 96 25.82 -5.37 -4.82
CA TYR A 96 27.14 -4.99 -5.31
C TYR A 96 27.22 -3.49 -5.61
N TYR A 97 26.28 -2.98 -6.40
CA TYR A 97 26.28 -1.55 -6.74
C TYR A 97 26.05 -0.66 -5.52
N ALA A 98 25.19 -1.05 -4.58
CA ALA A 98 25.03 -0.32 -3.33
C ALA A 98 26.32 -0.32 -2.47
N TYR A 99 27.05 -1.44 -2.48
CA TYR A 99 28.31 -1.60 -1.75
C TYR A 99 29.46 -0.82 -2.38
N PHE A 100 29.48 -0.59 -3.69
CA PHE A 100 30.53 0.25 -4.29
C PHE A 100 30.10 1.70 -4.52
N ALA A 101 28.81 2.03 -4.39
CA ALA A 101 28.33 3.40 -4.54
C ALA A 101 29.05 4.38 -3.59
N PRO A 102 29.46 5.57 -4.08
CA PRO A 102 29.10 6.15 -5.40
C PRO A 102 30.00 5.76 -6.57
N GLU A 103 31.00 4.89 -6.39
CA GLU A 103 31.91 4.51 -7.47
C GLU A 103 31.19 3.67 -8.53
N ILE A 104 31.38 4.02 -9.81
CA ILE A 104 30.86 3.25 -10.94
C ILE A 104 31.87 2.14 -11.23
N ILE A 105 31.60 0.94 -10.69
CA ILE A 105 32.46 -0.24 -10.88
C ILE A 105 31.64 -1.30 -11.62
N GLU A 106 32.23 -1.92 -12.64
CA GLU A 106 31.63 -3.10 -13.28
C GLU A 106 31.43 -4.22 -12.26
N PHE A 107 30.36 -5.00 -12.43
CA PHE A 107 30.05 -6.11 -11.53
C PHE A 107 31.19 -7.13 -11.54
N ASN A 108 31.74 -7.41 -10.36
CA ASN A 108 32.73 -8.44 -10.16
C ASN A 108 32.47 -9.15 -8.82
N GLU A 109 31.95 -10.38 -8.92
CA GLU A 109 31.58 -11.21 -7.78
C GLU A 109 32.75 -11.45 -6.80
N GLU A 110 33.99 -11.49 -7.27
CA GLU A 110 35.18 -11.72 -6.44
C GLU A 110 35.46 -10.58 -5.45
N LYS A 111 34.90 -9.38 -5.70
CA LYS A 111 35.09 -8.21 -4.83
C LYS A 111 34.15 -8.18 -3.62
N ILE A 112 33.21 -9.11 -3.52
CA ILE A 112 32.25 -9.18 -2.41
C ILE A 112 32.27 -10.54 -1.73
N ASN A 113 31.91 -10.59 -0.45
CA ASN A 113 31.74 -11.87 0.24
C ASN A 113 30.36 -12.44 -0.08
N VAL A 114 30.27 -13.19 -1.18
CA VAL A 114 29.03 -13.81 -1.67
C VAL A 114 28.33 -14.65 -0.61
N LYS A 115 29.09 -15.36 0.24
CA LYS A 115 28.53 -16.17 1.33
C LYS A 115 27.80 -15.30 2.36
N ALA A 116 28.36 -14.14 2.71
CA ALA A 116 27.70 -13.20 3.61
C ALA A 116 26.42 -12.62 2.97
N VAL A 117 26.48 -12.25 1.68
CA VAL A 117 25.32 -11.78 0.91
C VAL A 117 24.25 -12.87 0.77
N ARG A 118 24.64 -14.15 0.76
CA ARG A 118 23.71 -15.27 0.72
C ARG A 118 22.94 -15.41 2.02
N ASN A 119 23.60 -15.31 3.17
CA ASN A 119 22.92 -15.34 4.47
C ASN A 119 21.89 -14.20 4.60
N LEU A 120 22.29 -13.00 4.17
CA LEU A 120 21.43 -11.82 4.01
C LEU A 120 20.17 -12.12 3.18
N TRP A 121 20.34 -12.78 2.04
CA TRP A 121 19.26 -13.16 1.14
C TRP A 121 18.33 -14.21 1.72
N ASP A 122 18.87 -15.18 2.46
CA ASP A 122 18.07 -16.19 3.14
C ASP A 122 17.17 -15.54 4.21
N THR A 123 17.69 -14.59 4.99
CA THR A 123 16.89 -13.76 5.91
C THR A 123 15.78 -12.97 5.19
N TYR A 124 16.08 -12.37 4.03
CA TYR A 124 15.06 -11.72 3.18
C TYR A 124 13.97 -12.69 2.72
N LYS A 125 14.37 -13.89 2.28
CA LYS A 125 13.44 -14.92 1.82
C LYS A 125 12.48 -15.34 2.93
N ASP A 126 12.95 -15.46 4.16
CA ASP A 126 12.12 -15.81 5.31
C ASP A 126 11.06 -14.73 5.62
N HIS A 127 11.39 -13.46 5.38
CA HIS A 127 10.51 -12.31 5.64
C HIS A 127 9.68 -11.88 4.43
N PHE A 128 9.95 -12.42 3.23
CA PHE A 128 9.32 -11.99 1.97
C PHE A 128 7.78 -12.03 2.01
N SER A 129 7.22 -13.01 2.72
CA SER A 129 5.76 -13.16 2.86
C SER A 129 5.11 -11.99 3.62
N PHE A 130 5.84 -11.28 4.50
CA PHE A 130 5.32 -10.15 5.25
C PHE A 130 4.96 -8.98 4.34
N PHE A 131 5.82 -8.68 3.37
CA PHE A 131 5.60 -7.60 2.39
C PHE A 131 4.42 -7.92 1.46
N LYS A 132 4.30 -9.19 1.04
CA LYS A 132 3.15 -9.67 0.28
C LYS A 132 1.86 -9.47 1.06
N LYS A 133 1.84 -9.92 2.33
CA LYS A 133 0.69 -9.80 3.22
C LYS A 133 0.27 -8.36 3.44
N GLU A 134 1.21 -7.43 3.60
CA GLU A 134 0.88 -6.01 3.77
C GLU A 134 0.31 -5.40 2.49
N THR A 135 0.79 -5.84 1.32
CA THR A 135 0.23 -5.44 0.02
C THR A 135 -1.18 -5.97 -0.18
N GLU A 136 -1.43 -7.22 0.21
CA GLU A 136 -2.76 -7.84 0.21
C GLU A 136 -3.72 -7.10 1.16
N LYS A 137 -3.26 -6.77 2.37
CA LYS A 137 -4.01 -5.99 3.34
C LYS A 137 -4.38 -4.60 2.79
N ALA A 138 -3.43 -3.88 2.20
CA ALA A 138 -3.70 -2.59 1.58
C ALA A 138 -4.73 -2.69 0.42
N LEU A 139 -4.69 -3.78 -0.36
CA LEU A 139 -5.69 -4.04 -1.40
C LEU A 139 -7.08 -4.30 -0.81
N ASP A 140 -7.15 -5.11 0.24
CA ASP A 140 -8.42 -5.45 0.89
C ASP A 140 -9.04 -4.23 1.57
N GLU A 141 -8.24 -3.40 2.25
CA GLU A 141 -8.69 -2.13 2.83
C GLU A 141 -9.17 -1.14 1.77
N LEU A 142 -8.47 -1.05 0.64
CA LEU A 142 -8.88 -0.23 -0.48
C LEU A 142 -10.20 -0.73 -1.07
N LYS A 143 -10.38 -2.05 -1.19
CA LYS A 143 -11.64 -2.64 -1.67
C LYS A 143 -12.79 -2.40 -0.69
N ALA A 144 -12.53 -2.53 0.60
CA ALA A 144 -13.51 -2.26 1.66
C ALA A 144 -13.92 -0.79 1.70
N SER A 145 -12.97 0.12 1.58
CA SER A 145 -13.22 1.57 1.64
C SER A 145 -13.85 2.11 0.35
N ALA A 146 -13.39 1.69 -0.82
CA ALA A 146 -13.87 2.19 -2.11
C ALA A 146 -15.14 1.47 -2.62
N PHE A 147 -15.33 0.19 -2.27
CA PHE A 147 -16.40 -0.64 -2.83
C PHE A 147 -17.28 -1.32 -1.78
N GLY A 148 -17.00 -1.16 -0.48
CA GLY A 148 -17.82 -1.72 0.60
C GLY A 148 -17.70 -3.24 0.76
N ILE A 149 -16.63 -3.85 0.25
CA ILE A 149 -16.38 -5.30 0.35
C ILE A 149 -15.61 -5.59 1.65
N PRO A 150 -16.20 -6.23 2.67
CA PRO A 150 -15.51 -6.52 3.92
C PRO A 150 -14.37 -7.56 3.73
N PRO A 151 -13.24 -7.45 4.45
CA PRO A 151 -12.11 -8.36 4.30
C PRO A 151 -12.38 -9.78 4.84
N PRO A 152 -11.65 -10.83 4.36
CA PRO A 152 -12.04 -12.24 4.52
C PRO A 152 -11.97 -12.85 5.93
N ASN A 153 -11.48 -12.14 6.95
CA ASN A 153 -11.29 -12.68 8.31
C ASN A 153 -11.72 -11.68 9.41
N TYR A 154 -12.95 -11.19 9.31
CA TYR A 154 -13.47 -10.19 10.25
C TYR A 154 -14.03 -10.84 11.52
N GLN A 155 -13.32 -10.73 12.66
CA GLN A 155 -13.86 -11.08 13.98
C GLN A 155 -14.42 -9.82 14.67
N ASN A 156 -15.61 -9.96 15.28
CA ASN A 156 -16.26 -8.93 16.10
C ASN A 156 -15.41 -8.61 17.36
N SER A 157 -14.52 -7.64 17.25
CA SER A 157 -13.84 -7.01 18.40
C SER A 157 -14.29 -5.56 18.57
N LYS A 158 -14.33 -5.10 19.82
CA LYS A 158 -14.66 -3.72 20.21
C LYS A 158 -13.68 -2.74 19.54
N ALA A 159 -14.11 -1.50 19.27
CA ALA A 159 -13.23 -0.50 18.67
C ALA A 159 -11.99 -0.23 19.55
N SER A 160 -10.79 -0.27 18.97
CA SER A 160 -9.52 0.02 19.67
C SER A 160 -9.03 1.44 19.36
N THR A 161 -8.25 2.03 20.25
CA THR A 161 -7.56 3.31 20.04
C THR A 161 -6.06 3.22 20.34
N ASP A 162 -5.52 2.01 20.40
CA ASP A 162 -4.15 1.78 20.89
C ASP A 162 -3.12 2.40 19.92
N ASN A 163 -3.29 2.15 18.62
CA ASN A 163 -2.40 2.71 17.60
C ASN A 163 -2.57 4.22 17.47
N PHE A 164 -3.81 4.72 17.58
CA PHE A 164 -4.06 6.16 17.62
C PHE A 164 -3.32 6.83 18.78
N VAL A 165 -3.40 6.27 19.99
CA VAL A 165 -2.68 6.80 21.17
C VAL A 165 -1.18 6.75 20.95
N GLU A 166 -0.65 5.66 20.37
CA GLU A 166 0.77 5.56 20.03
C GLU A 166 1.20 6.64 19.02
N PHE A 167 0.38 6.92 18.00
CA PHE A 167 0.63 8.01 17.07
C PHE A 167 0.64 9.38 17.76
N ILE A 168 -0.33 9.67 18.62
CA ILE A 168 -0.36 10.93 19.37
C ILE A 168 0.88 11.06 20.24
N ASN A 169 1.27 10.00 20.95
CA ASN A 169 2.51 9.97 21.72
C ASN A 169 3.73 10.18 20.81
N SER A 170 3.69 9.69 19.57
CA SER A 170 4.79 9.79 18.63
C SER A 170 5.09 11.22 18.18
N ILE A 171 4.05 12.03 18.03
CA ILE A 171 4.17 13.43 17.61
C ILE A 171 4.27 14.41 18.78
N THR A 172 4.09 13.95 20.03
CA THR A 172 4.10 14.79 21.25
C THR A 172 5.24 14.53 22.22
N SER A 173 5.80 13.32 22.25
CA SER A 173 6.75 12.93 23.29
C SER A 173 8.09 13.64 23.14
N PHE A 174 8.41 14.48 24.13
CA PHE A 174 9.71 15.17 24.28
C PHE A 174 10.92 14.23 24.40
N ASN A 175 10.72 12.95 24.73
CA ASN A 175 11.79 11.96 24.90
C ASN A 175 12.54 11.59 23.60
N ARG A 176 12.18 12.17 22.46
CA ARG A 176 12.80 11.87 21.16
C ARG A 176 13.99 12.75 20.80
N ILE A 177 14.47 13.58 21.73
CA ILE A 177 15.77 14.26 21.63
C ILE A 177 16.92 13.23 21.60
N TYR A 178 16.67 11.95 21.90
CA TYR A 178 17.69 10.88 21.86
C TYR A 178 17.61 10.00 20.61
N THR A 179 16.74 10.31 19.63
CA THR A 179 16.58 9.51 18.41
C THR A 179 16.92 10.36 17.19
N ALA A 180 17.62 9.77 16.22
CA ALA A 180 17.94 10.46 14.98
C ALA A 180 16.64 10.95 14.28
N PRO A 181 16.61 12.18 13.74
CA PRO A 181 15.41 12.70 13.10
C PRO A 181 14.81 11.82 12.00
N LEU A 182 15.64 11.17 11.17
CA LEU A 182 15.15 10.26 10.13
C LEU A 182 14.55 8.98 10.73
N ASP A 183 15.14 8.43 11.79
CA ASP A 183 14.57 7.26 12.47
C ASP A 183 13.24 7.62 13.15
N ASN A 184 13.14 8.82 13.71
CA ASN A 184 11.92 9.33 14.32
C ASN A 184 10.82 9.54 13.27
N GLU A 185 11.14 10.10 12.10
CA GLU A 185 10.21 10.19 10.96
C GLU A 185 9.61 8.82 10.64
N MET A 186 10.44 7.79 10.56
CA MET A 186 9.99 6.43 10.25
C MET A 186 9.08 5.85 11.32
N LEU A 187 9.36 6.14 12.60
CA LEU A 187 8.50 5.75 13.71
C LEU A 187 7.14 6.46 13.66
N ILE A 188 7.12 7.78 13.45
CA ILE A 188 5.87 8.56 13.30
C ILE A 188 5.05 8.02 12.12
N MET A 189 5.72 7.76 11.00
CA MET A 189 5.12 7.19 9.79
C MET A 189 4.50 5.81 10.03
N SER A 190 5.21 4.94 10.76
CA SER A 190 4.70 3.62 11.18
C SER A 190 3.44 3.77 12.03
N CYS A 191 3.48 4.59 13.08
CA CYS A 191 2.31 4.84 13.94
C CYS A 191 1.14 5.44 13.14
N PHE A 192 1.42 6.30 12.16
CA PHE A 192 0.40 6.89 11.28
C PHE A 192 -0.32 5.82 10.44
N PHE A 193 0.41 4.89 9.80
CA PHE A 193 -0.21 3.83 9.01
C PHE A 193 -1.00 2.85 9.86
N ASN A 194 -0.48 2.48 11.04
CA ASN A 194 -1.21 1.64 11.99
C ASN A 194 -2.49 2.32 12.48
N THR A 195 -2.43 3.63 12.74
CA THR A 195 -3.60 4.44 13.12
C THR A 195 -4.64 4.47 12.00
N LYS A 196 -4.24 4.65 10.74
CA LYS A 196 -5.17 4.60 9.60
C LYS A 196 -5.87 3.25 9.48
N THR A 197 -5.10 2.16 9.60
CA THR A 197 -5.63 0.78 9.61
C THR A 197 -6.68 0.65 10.72
N GLU A 198 -6.31 1.01 11.96
CA GLU A 198 -7.20 0.92 13.13
C GLU A 198 -8.49 1.73 12.96
N ILE A 199 -8.39 2.95 12.42
CA ILE A 199 -9.55 3.79 12.14
C ILE A 199 -10.47 3.10 11.13
N LEU A 200 -9.94 2.60 10.01
CA LEU A 200 -10.74 1.92 8.98
C LEU A 200 -11.44 0.69 9.54
N ASP A 201 -10.73 -0.14 10.31
CA ASP A 201 -11.30 -1.31 10.98
C ASP A 201 -12.43 -0.91 11.92
N ASN A 202 -12.23 0.12 12.73
CA ASN A 202 -13.26 0.62 13.64
C ASN A 202 -14.47 1.15 12.87
N LEU A 203 -14.28 1.82 11.74
CA LEU A 203 -15.39 2.30 10.91
C LEU A 203 -16.23 1.15 10.34
N ILE A 204 -15.65 -0.04 10.12
CA ILE A 204 -16.41 -1.22 9.71
C ILE A 204 -17.28 -1.73 10.88
N LYS A 205 -16.74 -1.72 12.12
CA LYS A 205 -17.46 -2.15 13.35
C LYS A 205 -18.64 -1.25 13.74
N LEU A 206 -18.45 0.06 13.62
CA LEU A 206 -19.36 1.04 14.22
C LEU A 206 -20.61 1.26 13.34
N ASN A 207 -21.73 1.58 13.98
CA ASN A 207 -22.94 2.02 13.26
C ASN A 207 -22.80 3.47 12.75
N LYS A 208 -23.75 3.96 11.96
CA LYS A 208 -23.65 5.28 11.30
C LYS A 208 -23.41 6.43 12.29
N ASP A 209 -24.16 6.47 13.39
CA ASP A 209 -24.09 7.56 14.36
C ASP A 209 -22.80 7.46 15.20
N GLU A 210 -22.40 6.23 15.54
CA GLU A 210 -21.14 5.94 16.23
C GLU A 210 -19.91 6.30 15.41
N ARG A 211 -19.93 6.08 14.09
CA ARG A 211 -18.82 6.46 13.17
C ARG A 211 -18.58 7.96 13.21
N TYR A 212 -19.65 8.76 13.14
CA TYR A 212 -19.54 10.21 13.16
C TYR A 212 -18.96 10.70 14.49
N ALA A 213 -19.50 10.22 15.61
CA ALA A 213 -19.00 10.56 16.94
C ALA A 213 -17.53 10.15 17.13
N TYR A 214 -17.16 8.96 16.66
CA TYR A 214 -15.79 8.44 16.70
C TYR A 214 -14.82 9.32 15.91
N LEU A 215 -15.11 9.59 14.63
CA LEU A 215 -14.22 10.37 13.78
C LEU A 215 -14.05 11.82 14.27
N ASN A 216 -15.12 12.47 14.72
CA ASN A 216 -15.01 13.83 15.27
C ASN A 216 -14.24 13.85 16.59
N LYS A 217 -14.36 12.81 17.42
CA LYS A 217 -13.56 12.69 18.64
C LYS A 217 -12.06 12.63 18.28
N LEU A 218 -11.69 11.79 17.32
CA LEU A 218 -10.29 11.69 16.87
C LEU A 218 -9.79 13.00 16.24
N ASP A 219 -10.57 13.60 15.34
CA ASP A 219 -10.24 14.88 14.70
C ASP A 219 -10.01 15.97 15.75
N HIS A 220 -10.89 16.07 16.75
CA HIS A 220 -10.72 17.00 17.86
C HIS A 220 -9.45 16.70 18.65
N GLN A 221 -9.21 15.44 19.01
CA GLN A 221 -8.01 15.03 19.74
C GLN A 221 -6.74 15.42 18.99
N VAL A 222 -6.63 15.11 17.69
CA VAL A 222 -5.47 15.49 16.86
C VAL A 222 -5.33 17.00 16.78
N LYS A 223 -6.40 17.78 16.60
CA LYS A 223 -6.36 19.25 16.57
C LYS A 223 -5.87 19.84 17.90
N THR A 224 -6.23 19.24 19.02
CA THR A 224 -5.81 19.68 20.35
C THR A 224 -4.40 19.24 20.74
N VAL A 225 -3.75 18.38 19.93
CA VAL A 225 -2.36 18.00 20.17
C VAL A 225 -1.45 19.21 20.01
N PHE A 226 -0.73 19.51 21.10
CA PHE A 226 0.33 20.49 21.12
C PHE A 226 1.54 19.98 20.32
N GLU A 227 1.94 20.71 19.28
CA GLU A 227 3.11 20.36 18.47
C GLU A 227 4.42 20.70 19.20
N PHE A 228 5.44 19.87 18.99
CA PHE A 228 6.79 20.15 19.47
C PHE A 228 7.35 21.39 18.77
N LYS A 229 7.34 22.53 19.48
CA LYS A 229 7.92 23.82 19.06
C LYS A 229 7.27 24.37 17.78
N HIS A 230 6.87 25.65 17.80
CA HIS A 230 6.39 26.27 16.57
C HIS A 230 7.51 26.30 15.53
N LEU A 231 7.35 25.56 14.43
CA LEU A 231 8.25 25.59 13.28
C LEU A 231 7.91 26.84 12.45
N PRO A 232 8.82 27.82 12.32
CA PRO A 232 8.57 28.99 11.50
C PRO A 232 8.34 28.61 10.03
N GLU A 233 7.43 29.33 9.38
CA GLU A 233 7.13 29.10 7.97
C GLU A 233 8.39 29.26 7.10
N GLY A 234 8.59 28.36 6.14
CA GLY A 234 9.73 28.38 5.22
C GLY A 234 11.07 27.93 5.82
N LYS A 235 11.16 27.59 7.11
CA LYS A 235 12.42 27.16 7.75
C LYS A 235 13.02 25.89 7.14
N ILE A 236 12.19 24.92 6.77
CA ILE A 236 12.64 23.71 6.07
C ILE A 236 13.15 24.02 4.67
N ASN A 237 12.47 24.91 3.94
CA ASN A 237 12.92 25.35 2.62
C ASN A 237 14.28 26.06 2.69
N PHE A 238 14.53 26.81 3.77
CA PHE A 238 15.85 27.38 4.04
C PHE A 238 16.93 26.29 4.18
N TRP A 239 16.69 25.25 4.98
CA TRP A 239 17.65 24.14 5.13
C TRP A 239 17.86 23.38 3.83
N LEU A 240 16.78 23.02 3.12
CA LEU A 240 16.87 22.35 1.82
C LEU A 240 17.72 23.16 0.83
N LYS A 241 17.50 24.48 0.76
CA LYS A 241 18.28 25.36 -0.10
C LYS A 241 19.75 25.44 0.32
N LYS A 242 20.05 25.51 1.62
CA LYS A 242 21.43 25.52 2.14
C LYS A 242 22.20 24.27 1.69
N TYR A 243 21.52 23.13 1.64
CA TYR A 243 22.11 21.84 1.28
C TYR A 243 21.86 21.41 -0.18
N ASN A 244 21.43 22.33 -1.05
CA ASN A 244 21.17 22.08 -2.48
C ASN A 244 20.15 20.95 -2.77
N LEU A 245 19.12 20.83 -1.93
CA LEU A 245 18.02 19.90 -2.10
C LEU A 245 16.75 20.65 -2.48
N GLN A 246 15.90 20.01 -3.30
CA GLN A 246 14.61 20.54 -3.71
C GLN A 246 13.47 20.04 -2.81
N THR A 247 13.57 18.82 -2.30
CA THR A 247 12.53 18.20 -1.47
C THR A 247 13.13 17.42 -0.31
N VAL A 248 12.35 17.26 0.76
CA VAL A 248 12.73 16.46 1.94
C VAL A 248 13.00 14.99 1.56
N ASN A 249 12.26 14.44 0.59
CA ASN A 249 12.46 13.07 0.13
C ASN A 249 13.87 12.83 -0.45
N GLN A 250 14.50 13.85 -1.03
CA GLN A 250 15.86 13.72 -1.58
C GLN A 250 16.93 13.51 -0.49
N ILE A 251 16.67 13.91 0.75
CA ILE A 251 17.62 13.75 1.87
C ILE A 251 18.02 12.29 2.02
N LYS A 252 17.05 11.36 2.00
CA LYS A 252 17.29 9.92 2.20
C LYS A 252 18.15 9.27 1.11
N PHE A 253 18.32 9.94 -0.04
CA PHE A 253 19.02 9.40 -1.20
C PHE A 253 20.29 10.17 -1.58
N SER A 254 20.53 11.36 -0.99
CA SER A 254 21.59 12.26 -1.44
C SER A 254 22.97 11.93 -0.87
N LYS A 255 23.08 11.09 0.18
CA LYS A 255 24.33 10.82 0.93
C LYS A 255 25.12 12.11 1.27
N GLY A 256 24.41 13.21 1.52
CA GLY A 256 25.00 14.53 1.76
C GLY A 256 25.03 14.90 3.24
N GLU A 257 25.67 16.02 3.58
CA GLU A 257 25.86 16.51 4.96
C GLU A 257 24.54 16.58 5.76
N LEU A 258 23.43 16.98 5.13
CA LEU A 258 22.13 17.02 5.79
C LEU A 258 21.59 15.64 6.17
N GLU A 259 21.85 14.62 5.34
CA GLU A 259 21.47 13.24 5.66
C GLU A 259 22.29 12.72 6.85
N GLU A 260 23.58 13.06 6.91
CA GLU A 260 24.45 12.71 8.02
C GLU A 260 23.98 13.36 9.34
N ILE A 261 23.65 14.66 9.31
CA ILE A 261 23.11 15.39 10.47
C ILE A 261 21.81 14.77 10.98
N LEU A 262 20.92 14.36 10.08
CA LEU A 262 19.60 13.82 10.44
C LEU A 262 19.59 12.32 10.73
N SER A 263 20.70 11.62 10.45
CA SER A 263 20.88 10.18 10.71
C SER A 263 21.55 9.89 12.05
N VAL A 264 22.00 10.92 12.76
CA VAL A 264 22.58 10.78 14.10
C VAL A 264 21.61 11.28 15.17
N PRO A 265 21.57 10.65 16.35
CA PRO A 265 20.83 11.18 17.49
C PRO A 265 21.31 12.59 17.85
N PRO A 266 20.41 13.48 18.30
CA PRO A 266 20.82 14.74 18.92
C PRO A 266 21.70 14.45 20.14
N MET A 267 22.76 15.24 20.32
CA MET A 267 23.60 15.15 21.53
C MET A 267 22.80 15.58 22.77
N ASP A 268 23.13 14.98 23.93
CA ASP A 268 22.45 15.29 25.19
C ASP A 268 22.57 16.79 25.49
N ILE A 269 21.47 17.43 25.89
CA ILE A 269 21.40 18.84 26.30
C ILE A 269 22.37 19.13 27.46
N ASN A 270 22.74 18.11 28.25
CA ASN A 270 23.72 18.22 29.32
C ASN A 270 25.16 18.41 28.84
N ASP A 271 25.48 17.98 27.62
CA ASP A 271 26.73 18.30 26.94
C ASP A 271 26.56 19.70 26.34
N ARG A 272 26.95 20.71 27.12
CA ARG A 272 26.79 22.12 26.73
C ARG A 272 27.46 22.35 25.38
N TYR A 273 26.67 22.69 24.36
CA TYR A 273 27.11 23.15 23.04
C TYR A 273 28.20 24.24 23.16
N THR A 274 29.46 23.84 23.06
CA THR A 274 30.59 24.78 23.14
C THR A 274 30.90 25.40 21.78
N GLU A 275 30.48 24.76 20.69
CA GLU A 275 30.78 25.20 19.33
C GLU A 275 29.52 25.63 18.55
N GLU A 276 29.66 26.62 17.67
CA GLU A 276 28.56 27.19 16.86
C GLU A 276 27.97 26.15 15.89
N GLU A 277 28.80 25.26 15.37
CA GLU A 277 28.41 24.16 14.49
C GLU A 277 27.46 23.16 15.19
N GLU A 278 27.69 22.85 16.46
CA GLU A 278 26.85 21.93 17.22
C GLU A 278 25.46 22.53 17.49
N LYS A 279 25.38 23.85 17.72
CA LYS A 279 24.10 24.57 17.86
C LYS A 279 23.30 24.57 16.57
N GLU A 280 23.98 24.73 15.43
CA GLU A 280 23.33 24.66 14.13
C GLU A 280 22.80 23.25 13.86
N ARG A 281 23.61 22.21 14.09
CA ARG A 281 23.18 20.80 13.97
C ARG A 281 21.94 20.52 14.80
N PHE A 282 21.95 20.89 16.09
CA PHE A 282 20.80 20.70 16.97
C PHE A 282 19.55 21.45 16.47
N THR A 283 19.74 22.66 15.95
CA THR A 283 18.65 23.46 15.37
C THR A 283 18.06 22.77 14.14
N ILE A 284 18.91 22.29 13.22
CA ILE A 284 18.47 21.53 12.04
C ILE A 284 17.67 20.30 12.47
N GLN A 285 18.20 19.49 13.37
CA GLN A 285 17.54 18.28 13.85
C GLN A 285 16.18 18.60 14.49
N THR A 286 16.13 19.62 15.35
CA THR A 286 14.89 20.08 16.00
C THR A 286 13.84 20.55 14.97
N ASP A 287 14.26 21.30 13.95
CA ASP A 287 13.36 21.81 12.92
C ASP A 287 12.76 20.67 12.08
N PHE A 288 13.57 19.67 11.73
CA PHE A 288 13.10 18.50 10.98
C PHE A 288 12.18 17.60 11.83
N LEU A 289 12.47 17.42 13.11
CA LEU A 289 11.57 16.71 14.03
C LEU A 289 10.19 17.36 14.10
N ALA A 290 10.14 18.69 14.26
CA ALA A 290 8.90 19.45 14.26
C ALA A 290 8.17 19.35 12.91
N TYR A 291 8.92 19.41 11.81
CA TYR A 291 8.37 19.27 10.45
C TYR A 291 7.72 17.91 10.23
N PHE A 292 8.38 16.80 10.58
CA PHE A 292 7.83 15.47 10.40
C PHE A 292 6.58 15.25 11.24
N ALA A 293 6.61 15.64 12.51
CA ALA A 293 5.44 15.57 13.39
C ALA A 293 4.24 16.33 12.82
N LYS A 294 4.47 17.57 12.36
CA LYS A 294 3.44 18.39 11.71
C LYS A 294 2.93 17.75 10.42
N CYS A 295 3.82 17.26 9.56
CA CYS A 295 3.44 16.67 8.28
C CYS A 295 2.48 15.48 8.44
N TYR A 296 2.80 14.54 9.33
CA TYR A 296 1.93 13.37 9.57
C TYR A 296 0.67 13.72 10.36
N LYS A 297 0.72 14.73 11.24
CA LYS A 297 -0.48 15.28 11.89
C LYS A 297 -1.45 15.85 10.85
N ASP A 298 -0.96 16.68 9.94
CA ASP A 298 -1.76 17.30 8.89
C ASP A 298 -2.36 16.23 7.96
N GLN A 299 -1.57 15.22 7.57
CA GLN A 299 -2.06 14.08 6.78
C GLN A 299 -3.14 13.27 7.53
N LEU A 300 -3.04 13.09 8.85
CA LEU A 300 -4.06 12.39 9.61
C LEU A 300 -5.35 13.23 9.70
N LEU A 301 -5.24 14.54 9.88
CA LEU A 301 -6.39 15.45 9.86
C LEU A 301 -7.09 15.46 8.50
N GLU A 302 -6.33 15.47 7.41
CA GLU A 302 -6.85 15.36 6.05
C GLU A 302 -7.60 14.04 5.87
N PHE A 303 -6.98 12.91 6.22
CA PHE A 303 -7.60 11.59 6.17
C PHE A 303 -8.90 11.53 6.99
N LEU A 304 -8.90 12.02 8.23
CA LEU A 304 -10.09 12.08 9.08
C LEU A 304 -11.18 12.94 8.42
N SER A 305 -10.81 14.11 7.86
CA SER A 305 -11.74 14.98 7.14
C SER A 305 -12.37 14.28 5.94
N GLU A 306 -11.59 13.52 5.17
CA GLU A 306 -12.09 12.71 4.06
C GLU A 306 -13.05 11.62 4.52
N GLN A 307 -12.72 10.87 5.58
CA GLN A 307 -13.60 9.85 6.12
C GLN A 307 -14.91 10.45 6.67
N ILE A 308 -14.83 11.61 7.32
CA ILE A 308 -15.98 12.40 7.77
C ILE A 308 -16.81 12.81 6.54
N LYS A 309 -16.20 13.39 5.50
CA LYS A 309 -16.92 13.82 4.29
C LYS A 309 -17.62 12.66 3.58
N LEU A 310 -16.88 11.59 3.26
CA LEU A 310 -17.38 10.42 2.54
C LEU A 310 -18.58 9.77 3.24
N ARG A 311 -18.63 9.84 4.58
CA ARG A 311 -19.65 9.15 5.39
C ARG A 311 -20.73 10.07 5.95
N ASN A 312 -20.54 11.39 5.90
CA ASN A 312 -21.57 12.39 6.24
C ASN A 312 -22.29 12.99 5.04
N THR A 313 -21.72 12.88 3.85
CA THR A 313 -22.56 12.89 2.66
C THR A 313 -23.51 11.70 2.79
N ASN A 314 -24.82 11.97 2.80
CA ASN A 314 -25.78 10.98 2.30
C ASN A 314 -25.13 10.29 1.11
N PRO A 315 -25.16 8.93 1.04
CA PRO A 315 -24.31 8.14 0.15
C PRO A 315 -24.22 8.89 -1.16
N ILE A 316 -22.99 9.31 -1.53
CA ILE A 316 -22.78 10.17 -2.68
C ILE A 316 -23.59 9.59 -3.81
N VAL A 317 -24.71 10.27 -4.06
CA VAL A 317 -25.36 10.35 -5.34
C VAL A 317 -24.24 10.80 -6.24
N LEU A 318 -23.61 9.83 -6.92
CA LEU A 318 -22.97 10.08 -8.20
C LEU A 318 -23.89 11.04 -8.92
N THR A 319 -23.35 12.23 -9.15
CA THR A 319 -24.02 13.37 -9.75
C THR A 319 -24.95 12.93 -10.87
N LYS A 320 -26.24 13.22 -10.67
CA LYS A 320 -27.23 13.55 -11.70
C LYS A 320 -26.88 13.07 -13.13
N SER A 321 -27.12 11.79 -13.40
CA SER A 321 -28.14 11.51 -14.42
C SER A 321 -29.47 11.59 -13.70
N THR A 322 -30.37 12.39 -14.26
CA THR A 322 -31.71 12.76 -13.80
C THR A 322 -32.41 11.69 -12.96
N GLN A 323 -33.01 12.14 -11.85
CA GLN A 323 -33.89 11.36 -10.98
C GLN A 323 -34.81 10.45 -11.81
N ILE A 324 -34.75 9.13 -11.57
CA ILE A 324 -35.87 8.25 -11.86
C ILE A 324 -36.47 7.86 -10.49
N PRO A 325 -37.80 8.02 -10.30
CA PRO A 325 -38.46 7.75 -9.02
C PRO A 325 -38.30 6.29 -8.59
N SER A 326 -38.47 6.06 -7.29
CA SER A 326 -38.63 4.75 -6.67
C SER A 326 -39.49 3.82 -7.55
N GLY A 327 -38.84 2.86 -8.21
CA GLY A 327 -39.47 1.92 -9.14
C GLY A 327 -38.63 1.49 -10.36
N ALA A 328 -37.49 2.12 -10.65
CA ALA A 328 -36.69 1.78 -11.83
C ALA A 328 -35.43 0.96 -11.52
N SER A 329 -35.35 -0.24 -12.10
CA SER A 329 -34.17 -1.11 -12.08
C SER A 329 -32.95 -0.45 -12.74
N LEU A 330 -31.73 -0.74 -12.25
CA LEU A 330 -30.48 -0.40 -12.93
C LEU A 330 -30.55 -0.72 -14.44
N PRO A 331 -30.01 0.15 -15.33
CA PRO A 331 -30.05 -0.10 -16.76
C PRO A 331 -29.23 -1.36 -17.07
N LYS A 332 -29.92 -2.42 -17.44
CA LYS A 332 -29.32 -3.71 -17.78
C LYS A 332 -28.43 -3.58 -19.01
N LEU A 333 -27.29 -4.27 -19.00
CA LEU A 333 -26.34 -4.31 -20.10
C LEU A 333 -26.97 -4.96 -21.33
N LYS A 334 -26.99 -4.22 -22.46
CA LYS A 334 -27.49 -4.74 -23.73
C LYS A 334 -26.42 -5.61 -24.40
N THR A 335 -26.79 -6.84 -24.74
CA THR A 335 -25.93 -7.77 -25.46
C THR A 335 -26.57 -8.23 -26.76
N ASN A 336 -25.71 -8.59 -27.72
CA ASN A 336 -26.12 -9.20 -29.00
C ASN A 336 -26.25 -10.73 -28.90
N LEU A 337 -25.98 -11.33 -27.74
CA LEU A 337 -26.22 -12.74 -27.48
C LEU A 337 -27.71 -13.02 -27.27
N THR A 338 -28.14 -14.23 -27.60
CA THR A 338 -29.46 -14.75 -27.17
C THR A 338 -29.44 -15.14 -25.68
N VAL A 339 -30.60 -15.28 -25.05
CA VAL A 339 -30.69 -15.69 -23.65
C VAL A 339 -30.04 -17.08 -23.43
N PRO A 340 -30.28 -18.11 -24.27
CA PRO A 340 -29.56 -19.38 -24.18
C PRO A 340 -28.03 -19.24 -24.31
N GLN A 341 -27.55 -18.45 -25.27
CA GLN A 341 -26.11 -18.24 -25.45
C GLN A 341 -25.46 -17.56 -24.25
N LEU A 342 -26.13 -16.57 -23.68
CA LEU A 342 -25.66 -15.88 -22.49
C LEU A 342 -25.66 -16.81 -21.27
N ALA A 343 -26.75 -17.55 -21.04
CA ALA A 343 -26.85 -18.51 -19.96
C ALA A 343 -25.74 -19.57 -20.06
N TYR A 344 -25.52 -20.11 -21.26
CA TYR A 344 -24.52 -21.15 -21.47
C TYR A 344 -23.09 -20.67 -21.26
N LEU A 345 -22.78 -19.41 -21.57
CA LEU A 345 -21.45 -18.83 -21.30
C LEU A 345 -21.14 -18.82 -19.80
N PHE A 346 -22.06 -18.31 -18.98
CA PHE A 346 -21.89 -18.27 -17.53
C PHE A 346 -21.83 -19.67 -16.93
N LYS A 347 -22.64 -20.60 -17.45
CA LYS A 347 -22.54 -22.01 -17.09
C LYS A 347 -21.16 -22.59 -17.44
N LEU A 348 -20.67 -22.39 -18.65
CA LEU A 348 -19.35 -22.90 -19.08
C LEU A 348 -18.23 -22.41 -18.17
N LEU A 349 -18.27 -21.14 -17.77
CA LEU A 349 -17.30 -20.57 -16.82
C LEU A 349 -17.43 -21.23 -15.44
N ASN A 350 -18.64 -21.37 -14.93
CA ASN A 350 -18.88 -22.00 -13.63
C ASN A 350 -18.49 -23.48 -13.60
N ASP A 351 -18.79 -24.22 -14.67
CA ASP A 351 -18.48 -25.65 -14.78
C ASP A 351 -16.96 -25.89 -14.98
N LEU A 352 -16.27 -24.97 -15.66
CA LEU A 352 -14.82 -25.07 -15.90
C LEU A 352 -14.02 -24.96 -14.58
N ASN A 353 -14.43 -24.05 -13.70
CA ASN A 353 -13.89 -23.94 -12.35
C ASN A 353 -14.97 -23.32 -11.43
N PRO A 354 -15.57 -24.11 -10.53
CA PRO A 354 -16.62 -23.64 -9.63
C PRO A 354 -16.23 -22.47 -8.72
N ASN A 355 -14.94 -22.22 -8.52
CA ASN A 355 -14.45 -21.08 -7.73
C ASN A 355 -14.32 -19.78 -8.56
N ILE A 356 -14.72 -19.77 -9.84
CA ILE A 356 -14.76 -18.54 -10.65
C ILE A 356 -15.81 -17.57 -10.11
N PHE A 357 -16.92 -18.08 -9.57
CA PHE A 357 -17.97 -17.29 -8.95
C PHE A 357 -18.16 -17.74 -7.51
N ASP A 358 -18.22 -16.78 -6.58
CA ASP A 358 -18.62 -17.04 -5.20
C ASP A 358 -20.15 -17.02 -5.12
N LEU A 359 -20.76 -18.22 -5.18
CA LEU A 359 -22.21 -18.40 -5.24
C LEU A 359 -22.70 -18.96 -3.91
N ASN A 360 -23.67 -18.29 -3.31
CA ASN A 360 -24.31 -18.75 -2.07
C ASN A 360 -25.46 -19.72 -2.39
N ASP A 361 -26.17 -19.48 -3.50
CA ASP A 361 -27.30 -20.27 -3.96
C ASP A 361 -27.19 -20.68 -5.43
N LYS A 362 -27.83 -21.81 -5.77
CA LYS A 362 -27.86 -22.33 -7.15
C LYS A 362 -28.56 -21.40 -8.14
N THR A 363 -29.37 -20.46 -7.65
CA THR A 363 -30.11 -19.49 -8.47
C THR A 363 -29.38 -18.18 -8.65
N ASP A 364 -28.28 -17.93 -7.93
CA ASP A 364 -27.56 -16.65 -7.94
C ASP A 364 -27.11 -16.24 -9.34
N LEU A 365 -26.57 -17.18 -10.12
CA LEU A 365 -26.17 -16.92 -11.50
C LEU A 365 -27.36 -16.59 -12.40
N SER A 366 -28.50 -17.29 -12.24
CA SER A 366 -29.70 -17.00 -13.03
C SER A 366 -30.33 -15.66 -12.66
N ASP A 367 -30.33 -15.29 -11.38
CA ASP A 367 -30.83 -14.01 -10.88
C ASP A 367 -29.90 -12.88 -11.34
N PHE A 368 -28.60 -13.08 -11.28
CA PHE A 368 -27.61 -12.13 -11.78
C PHE A 368 -27.82 -11.84 -13.27
N ILE A 369 -27.93 -12.87 -14.10
CA ILE A 369 -28.15 -12.70 -15.55
C ILE A 369 -29.47 -11.97 -15.81
N ALA A 370 -30.54 -12.37 -15.11
CA ALA A 370 -31.85 -11.77 -15.27
C ALA A 370 -31.88 -10.29 -14.89
N ASN A 371 -31.17 -9.93 -13.83
CA ASN A 371 -31.16 -8.57 -13.28
C ASN A 371 -30.18 -7.63 -13.98
N ASN A 372 -29.15 -8.15 -14.64
CA ASN A 372 -28.08 -7.33 -15.20
C ASN A 372 -28.01 -7.29 -16.73
N PHE A 373 -28.73 -8.16 -17.46
CA PHE A 373 -28.66 -8.20 -18.93
C PHE A 373 -30.00 -8.03 -19.64
N ILE A 374 -29.93 -7.45 -20.85
CA ILE A 374 -31.00 -7.43 -21.84
C ILE A 374 -30.44 -7.92 -23.18
N THR A 375 -31.17 -8.81 -23.83
CA THR A 375 -30.87 -9.28 -25.20
C THR A 375 -31.74 -8.53 -26.20
N LYS A 376 -31.44 -8.63 -27.50
CA LYS A 376 -32.33 -8.09 -28.56
C LYS A 376 -33.78 -8.56 -28.43
N ALA A 377 -33.99 -9.82 -28.04
CA ALA A 377 -35.33 -10.41 -27.91
C ALA A 377 -36.04 -10.00 -26.62
N THR A 378 -35.30 -9.62 -25.57
CA THR A 378 -35.85 -9.37 -24.22
C THR A 378 -35.91 -7.90 -23.83
N GLN A 379 -35.77 -6.98 -24.81
CA GLN A 379 -35.79 -5.53 -24.55
C GLN A 379 -37.07 -5.02 -23.88
N LYS A 380 -38.22 -5.65 -24.15
CA LYS A 380 -39.53 -5.24 -23.59
C LYS A 380 -39.88 -5.95 -22.28
N ASN A 381 -39.60 -7.25 -22.19
CA ASN A 381 -40.11 -8.11 -21.11
C ASN A 381 -39.02 -8.53 -20.10
N GLY A 382 -37.75 -8.15 -20.33
CA GLY A 382 -36.63 -8.60 -19.53
C GLY A 382 -36.33 -10.09 -19.68
N ILE A 383 -35.30 -10.54 -18.97
CA ILE A 383 -34.92 -11.95 -18.89
C ILE A 383 -35.53 -12.53 -17.61
N SER A 384 -36.17 -13.70 -17.69
CA SER A 384 -36.72 -14.39 -16.51
C SER A 384 -35.63 -15.24 -15.86
N SER A 385 -35.36 -15.03 -14.57
CA SER A 385 -34.41 -15.86 -13.81
C SER A 385 -34.72 -17.35 -13.91
N LYS A 386 -35.99 -17.75 -13.72
CA LYS A 386 -36.42 -19.14 -13.85
C LYS A 386 -36.12 -19.73 -15.23
N SER A 387 -36.27 -18.94 -16.29
CA SER A 387 -35.93 -19.40 -17.66
C SER A 387 -34.43 -19.63 -17.84
N VAL A 388 -33.59 -18.77 -17.27
CA VAL A 388 -32.12 -18.91 -17.29
C VAL A 388 -31.69 -20.12 -16.48
N TYR A 389 -32.26 -20.31 -15.30
CA TYR A 389 -31.97 -21.48 -14.45
C TYR A 389 -32.27 -22.80 -15.18
N ASN A 390 -33.42 -22.90 -15.86
CA ASN A 390 -33.76 -24.10 -16.62
C ASN A 390 -32.78 -24.37 -17.78
N LEU A 391 -32.29 -23.30 -18.42
CA LEU A 391 -31.28 -23.40 -19.50
C LEU A 391 -29.92 -23.89 -18.99
N PHE A 392 -29.65 -23.87 -17.69
CA PHE A 392 -28.44 -24.48 -17.16
C PHE A 392 -28.52 -26.02 -17.19
N SER A 393 -29.72 -26.59 -17.12
CA SER A 393 -29.91 -28.05 -17.15
C SER A 393 -30.10 -28.59 -18.58
N ASP A 394 -30.67 -27.80 -19.48
CA ASP A 394 -31.00 -28.22 -20.84
C ASP A 394 -30.61 -27.15 -21.86
N VAL A 395 -29.43 -27.33 -22.46
CA VAL A 395 -28.84 -26.41 -23.45
C VAL A 395 -29.06 -26.99 -24.83
N ASP A 396 -29.68 -26.20 -25.71
CA ASP A 396 -29.90 -26.64 -27.08
C ASP A 396 -28.59 -26.76 -27.87
N LYS A 397 -28.57 -27.69 -28.82
CA LYS A 397 -27.38 -28.00 -29.63
C LYS A 397 -26.88 -26.79 -30.43
N SER A 398 -27.76 -25.87 -30.83
CA SER A 398 -27.37 -24.68 -31.60
C SER A 398 -26.59 -23.68 -30.74
N THR A 399 -26.99 -23.52 -29.48
CA THR A 399 -26.30 -22.70 -28.49
C THR A 399 -24.92 -23.25 -28.14
N ALA A 400 -24.82 -24.56 -27.93
CA ALA A 400 -23.52 -25.20 -27.68
C ALA A 400 -22.57 -25.06 -28.88
N ASN A 401 -23.07 -25.30 -30.10
CA ASN A 401 -22.30 -25.17 -31.33
C ASN A 401 -21.80 -23.73 -31.57
N PHE A 402 -22.61 -22.72 -31.21
CA PHE A 402 -22.19 -21.32 -31.31
C PHE A 402 -20.90 -21.07 -30.54
N TRP A 403 -20.82 -21.51 -29.27
CA TRP A 403 -19.62 -21.31 -28.45
C TRP A 403 -18.46 -22.22 -28.86
N ALA A 404 -18.75 -23.44 -29.30
CA ALA A 404 -17.74 -24.35 -29.85
C ALA A 404 -17.04 -23.77 -31.10
N GLU A 405 -17.71 -22.92 -31.88
CA GLU A 405 -17.08 -22.22 -33.02
C GLU A 405 -16.25 -21.00 -32.58
N LYS A 406 -16.68 -20.27 -31.55
CA LYS A 406 -16.06 -18.99 -31.15
C LYS A 406 -14.85 -19.15 -30.25
N LEU A 407 -14.90 -20.07 -29.28
CA LEU A 407 -13.82 -20.25 -28.31
C LEU A 407 -12.48 -20.64 -28.97
N PRO A 408 -12.42 -21.54 -29.97
CA PRO A 408 -11.16 -21.85 -30.66
C PRO A 408 -10.57 -20.66 -31.42
N LYS A 409 -11.41 -19.81 -32.02
CA LYS A 409 -10.96 -18.58 -32.70
C LYS A 409 -10.33 -17.61 -31.71
N MET A 410 -10.97 -17.40 -30.55
CA MET A 410 -10.41 -16.57 -29.48
C MET A 410 -9.06 -17.09 -28.98
N LEU A 411 -8.91 -18.41 -28.84
CA LEU A 411 -7.64 -19.03 -28.45
C LEU A 411 -6.56 -18.86 -29.52
N GLN A 412 -6.92 -18.96 -30.80
CA GLN A 412 -5.97 -18.72 -31.91
C GLN A 412 -5.50 -17.27 -31.93
N ASP A 413 -6.37 -16.30 -31.67
CA ASP A 413 -5.99 -14.89 -31.64
C ASP A 413 -5.12 -14.55 -30.42
N ALA A 414 -5.40 -15.14 -29.25
CA ALA A 414 -4.56 -14.99 -28.06
C ALA A 414 -3.14 -15.59 -28.23
N ARG A 415 -2.98 -16.58 -29.12
CA ARG A 415 -1.69 -17.23 -29.43
C ARG A 415 -0.88 -16.51 -30.51
N LYS A 416 -1.43 -15.46 -31.15
CA LYS A 416 -0.71 -14.62 -32.12
C LYS A 416 0.04 -13.44 -31.46
N ILE A 417 0.13 -13.44 -30.14
CA ILE A 417 0.89 -12.46 -29.35
C ILE A 417 2.36 -12.88 -29.31
#